data_AF-A0A9N8WUS3-F1
#
_entry.id   AF-A0A9N8WUS3-F1
#
_cell.length_a   1.000
_cell.length_b   1.000
_cell.length_c   1.000
_cell.angle_alpha   90.00
_cell.angle_beta   90.00
_cell.angle_gamma   90.00
#
_symmetry.space_group_name_H-M   'P 1'
#
loop_
_entity.id
_entity.type
_entity.pdbx_description
1 polymer ?
#
loop_
_entity_poly.entity_id
_entity_poly.type
_entity_poly.pdbx_seq_one_letter_code
_entity_poly.pdbx_strand_id
1 'polypeptide(L)'
;MRSKSEVFSLYRALIRAGDASVLHSRPAVYDVRRRLRQAFNEYRYVDDEKEQDDLFERGENMKRLFKIAARRGGPEHKSIVNLCEMAFFDKLYARR
;
A
#
# COMPACT_ATOMS: atom_id res chain seq x y z
N MET A 1 -11.68 -9.85 17.44
CA MET A 1 -12.00 -8.64 16.67
C MET A 1 -10.96 -7.56 16.98
N ARG A 2 -10.24 -7.06 15.95
CA ARG A 2 -9.17 -6.07 16.14
C ARG A 2 -9.72 -4.72 16.58
N SER A 3 -8.97 -4.01 17.41
CA SER A 3 -9.37 -2.68 17.85
C SER A 3 -9.21 -1.64 16.72
N LYS A 4 -10.06 -0.61 16.73
CA LYS A 4 -9.94 0.51 15.77
C LYS A 4 -8.55 1.17 15.82
N SER A 5 -7.94 1.25 16.99
CA SER A 5 -6.59 1.83 17.17
C SER A 5 -5.51 1.01 16.49
N GLU A 6 -5.58 -0.32 16.52
CA GLU A 6 -4.65 -1.20 15.78
C GLU A 6 -4.76 -0.97 14.28
N VAL A 7 -5.98 -0.94 13.73
CA VAL A 7 -6.22 -0.72 12.30
C VAL A 7 -5.69 0.65 11.85
N PHE A 8 -5.97 1.72 12.61
CA PHE A 8 -5.43 3.05 12.31
C PHE A 8 -3.90 3.11 12.42
N SER A 9 -3.32 2.37 13.37
CA SER A 9 -1.86 2.30 13.53
C SER A 9 -1.22 1.60 12.34
N LEU A 10 -1.81 0.50 11.87
CA LEU A 10 -1.38 -0.21 10.67
C LEU A 10 -1.48 0.68 9.42
N TYR A 11 -2.61 1.37 9.23
CA TYR A 11 -2.79 2.32 8.12
C TYR A 11 -1.68 3.38 8.09
N ARG A 12 -1.41 4.03 9.23
CA ARG A 12 -0.35 5.05 9.34
C ARG A 12 1.04 4.46 9.11
N ALA A 13 1.28 3.22 9.54
CA ALA A 13 2.56 2.54 9.32
C ALA A 13 2.76 2.19 7.84
N LEU A 14 1.71 1.74 7.16
CA LEU A 14 1.71 1.45 5.73
C LEU A 14 1.94 2.70 4.90
N ILE A 15 1.28 3.83 5.21
CA ILE A 15 1.51 5.11 4.52
C ILE A 15 2.98 5.52 4.64
N ARG A 16 3.54 5.50 5.86
CA ARG A 16 4.94 5.89 6.07
C ARG A 16 5.94 4.96 5.36
N ALA A 17 5.72 3.65 5.43
CA ALA A 17 6.59 2.68 4.77
C ALA A 17 6.48 2.77 3.24
N GLY A 18 5.26 2.88 2.72
CA GLY A 18 4.97 3.05 1.32
C GLY A 18 5.62 4.30 0.75
N ASP A 19 5.43 5.46 1.39
CA ASP A 19 6.09 6.71 1.01
C ASP A 19 7.62 6.55 0.96
N ALA A 20 8.21 5.92 1.97
CA ALA A 20 9.67 5.67 2.01
C ALA A 20 10.15 4.79 0.85
N SER A 21 9.34 3.82 0.41
CA SER A 21 9.69 2.90 -0.68
C SER A 21 9.78 3.58 -2.05
N VAL A 22 9.01 4.66 -2.27
CA VAL A 22 8.91 5.37 -3.56
C VAL A 22 9.23 6.86 -3.47
N LEU A 23 9.92 7.30 -2.41
CA LEU A 23 10.14 8.72 -2.10
C LEU A 23 10.75 9.55 -3.25
N HIS A 24 11.48 8.91 -4.16
CA HIS A 24 12.13 9.56 -5.30
C HIS A 24 11.18 9.88 -6.46
N SER A 25 9.96 9.33 -6.45
CA SER A 25 8.96 9.53 -7.51
C SER A 25 7.65 10.06 -6.89
N ARG A 26 7.43 11.39 -7.03
CA ARG A 26 6.21 12.05 -6.56
C ARG A 26 4.91 11.41 -7.07
N PRO A 27 4.79 11.03 -8.37
CA PRO A 27 3.63 10.30 -8.86
C PRO A 27 3.42 8.96 -8.15
N ALA A 28 4.51 8.21 -7.91
CA ALA A 28 4.43 6.93 -7.23
C ALA A 28 3.98 7.08 -5.76
N VAL A 29 4.47 8.10 -5.04
CA VAL A 29 4.01 8.43 -3.68
C VAL A 29 2.49 8.66 -3.66
N TYR A 30 1.98 9.45 -4.61
CA TYR A 30 0.55 9.70 -4.71
C TYR A 30 -0.24 8.41 -4.98
N ASP A 31 0.27 7.55 -5.88
CA ASP A 31 -0.41 6.32 -6.23
C ASP A 31 -0.46 5.31 -5.07
N VAL A 32 0.65 5.14 -4.34
CA VAL A 32 0.70 4.30 -3.13
C VAL A 32 -0.33 4.77 -2.10
N ARG A 33 -0.35 6.06 -1.78
CA ARG A 33 -1.32 6.63 -0.82
C ARG A 33 -2.76 6.43 -1.28
N ARG A 34 -3.03 6.62 -2.58
CA ARG A 34 -4.36 6.42 -3.17
C ARG A 34 -4.82 4.97 -3.04
N ARG A 35 -3.97 4.00 -3.43
CA ARG A 35 -4.28 2.57 -3.36
C ARG A 35 -4.50 2.10 -1.93
N LEU A 36 -3.66 2.53 -0.98
CA LEU A 36 -3.84 2.22 0.43
C LEU A 36 -5.17 2.76 0.97
N ARG A 37 -5.52 4.00 0.63
CA ARG A 37 -6.82 4.57 1.01
C ARG A 37 -7.99 3.78 0.41
N GLN A 38 -7.90 3.40 -0.86
CA GLN A 38 -8.94 2.61 -1.53
C GLN A 38 -9.12 1.26 -0.85
N ALA A 39 -8.05 0.52 -0.60
CA ALA A 39 -8.12 -0.78 0.06
C ALA A 39 -8.75 -0.69 1.47
N PHE A 40 -8.34 0.28 2.29
CA PHE A 40 -8.92 0.46 3.63
C PHE A 40 -10.40 0.89 3.59
N ASN A 41 -10.82 1.59 2.54
CA ASN A 41 -12.23 1.95 2.35
C ASN A 41 -13.06 0.76 1.86
N GLU A 42 -12.52 -0.06 0.95
CA GLU A 42 -13.16 -1.25 0.40
C GLU A 42 -13.49 -2.26 1.49
N TYR A 43 -12.54 -2.51 2.39
CA TYR A 43 -12.72 -3.49 3.47
C TYR A 43 -13.27 -2.90 4.78
N ARG A 44 -13.78 -1.67 4.77
CA ARG A 44 -14.26 -0.97 5.98
C ARG A 44 -15.41 -1.70 6.69
N TYR A 45 -16.22 -2.41 5.91
CA TYR A 45 -17.45 -3.06 6.37
C TYR A 45 -17.34 -4.59 6.40
N VAL A 46 -16.11 -5.13 6.36
CA VAL A 46 -15.89 -6.57 6.56
C VAL A 46 -16.12 -6.86 8.04
N ASP A 47 -17.14 -7.66 8.34
CA ASP A 47 -17.51 -8.04 9.70
C ASP A 47 -17.06 -9.47 10.08
N ASP A 48 -16.64 -10.28 9.10
CA ASP A 48 -16.10 -11.62 9.35
C ASP A 48 -14.73 -11.54 10.03
N GLU A 49 -14.60 -12.14 11.21
CA GLU A 49 -13.39 -12.04 12.04
C GLU A 49 -12.18 -12.70 11.36
N LYS A 50 -12.38 -13.80 10.64
CA LYS A 50 -11.30 -14.51 9.95
C LYS A 50 -10.79 -13.68 8.77
N GLU A 51 -11.69 -13.06 8.03
CA GLU A 51 -11.35 -12.15 6.95
C GLU A 51 -10.64 -10.89 7.46
N GLN A 52 -11.08 -10.33 8.59
CA GLN A 52 -10.39 -9.20 9.24
C GLN A 52 -8.94 -9.55 9.62
N ASP A 53 -8.70 -10.74 10.19
CA ASP A 53 -7.36 -11.18 10.55
C ASP A 53 -6.48 -11.44 9.32
N ASP A 54 -7.00 -12.05 8.25
CA ASP A 54 -6.28 -12.21 6.98
C ASP A 54 -5.88 -10.85 6.38
N LEU A 55 -6.83 -9.90 6.34
CA LEU A 55 -6.58 -8.55 5.85
C LEU A 55 -5.52 -7.82 6.68
N PHE A 56 -5.54 -8.00 8.01
CA PHE A 56 -4.55 -7.42 8.90
C PHE A 56 -3.16 -8.03 8.65
N GLU A 57 -3.07 -9.36 8.53
CA GLU A 57 -1.82 -10.06 8.21
C GLU A 57 -1.27 -9.62 6.85
N ARG A 58 -2.12 -9.50 5.83
CA ARG A 58 -1.75 -8.96 4.52
C ARG A 58 -1.21 -7.54 4.62
N GLY A 59 -1.82 -6.69 5.45
CA GLY A 59 -1.32 -5.35 5.73
C GLY A 59 0.05 -5.36 6.41
N GLU A 60 0.27 -6.25 7.38
CA GLU A 60 1.58 -6.43 8.03
C GLU A 60 2.66 -6.93 7.06
N ASN A 61 2.31 -7.89 6.20
CA ASN A 61 3.16 -8.37 5.12
C ASN A 61 3.54 -7.26 4.13
N MET A 62 2.55 -6.45 3.70
CA MET A 62 2.77 -5.32 2.82
C MET A 62 3.69 -4.26 3.46
N LYS A 63 3.50 -3.99 4.76
CA LYS A 63 4.39 -3.09 5.52
C LYS A 63 5.84 -3.60 5.50
N ARG A 64 6.05 -4.92 5.68
CA ARG A 64 7.39 -5.53 5.59
C ARG A 64 7.97 -5.36 4.19
N LEU A 65 7.20 -5.64 3.14
CA LEU A 65 7.62 -5.46 1.76
C LEU A 65 8.05 -4.01 1.46
N PHE A 66 7.25 -3.02 1.87
CA PHE A 66 7.61 -1.61 1.68
C PHE A 66 8.90 -1.23 2.40
N LYS A 67 9.14 -1.76 3.61
CA LYS A 67 10.40 -1.54 4.32
C LYS A 67 11.60 -2.14 3.58
N ILE A 68 11.44 -3.30 2.96
CA ILE A 68 12.48 -3.92 2.12
C ILE A 68 12.71 -3.06 0.88
N ALA A 69 11.64 -2.70 0.16
CA ALA A 69 11.70 -1.87 -1.04
C ALA A 69 12.27 -0.46 -0.78
N ALA A 70 12.19 0.05 0.45
CA ALA A 70 12.86 1.30 0.84
C ALA A 70 14.40 1.20 0.81
N ARG A 71 14.97 0.00 0.92
CA ARG A 71 16.39 -0.27 0.67
C ARG A 71 16.59 -0.27 -0.84
N ARG A 72 16.80 0.93 -1.39
CA ARG A 72 16.90 1.22 -2.84
C ARG A 72 17.88 0.27 -3.55
N GLY A 73 17.62 0.03 -4.83
CA GLY A 73 18.49 -0.76 -5.70
C GLY A 73 18.19 -2.26 -5.75
N GLY A 74 17.39 -2.78 -4.81
CA GLY A 74 16.91 -4.17 -4.82
C GLY A 74 15.78 -4.43 -5.83
N PRO A 75 15.49 -5.70 -6.14
CA PRO A 75 14.38 -6.07 -7.01
C PRO A 75 13.02 -5.61 -6.48
N GLU A 76 12.80 -5.63 -5.16
CA GLU A 76 11.55 -5.16 -4.54
C GLU A 76 11.35 -3.66 -4.76
N HIS A 77 12.43 -2.87 -4.67
CA HIS A 77 12.39 -1.44 -4.95
C HIS A 77 11.94 -1.18 -6.38
N LYS A 78 12.61 -1.82 -7.35
CA LYS A 78 12.29 -1.67 -8.78
C LYS A 78 10.85 -2.09 -9.08
N SER A 79 10.41 -3.21 -8.52
CA SER A 79 9.04 -3.72 -8.72
C SER A 79 7.99 -2.73 -8.22
N ILE A 80 8.15 -2.17 -7.01
CA ILE A 80 7.17 -1.23 -6.46
C ILE A 80 7.15 0.08 -7.26
N VAL A 81 8.33 0.63 -7.60
CA VAL A 81 8.42 1.85 -8.40
C VAL A 81 7.76 1.64 -9.76
N ASN A 82 8.15 0.59 -10.47
CA ASN A 82 7.59 0.28 -11.78
C ASN A 82 6.07 0.10 -11.73
N LEU A 83 5.53 -0.62 -10.74
CA LEU A 83 4.07 -0.79 -10.60
C LEU A 83 3.35 0.54 -10.37
N CYS A 84 3.94 1.43 -9.56
CA CYS A 84 3.35 2.74 -9.28
C CYS A 84 3.46 3.69 -10.47
N GLU A 85 4.56 3.66 -11.21
CA GLU A 85 4.76 4.47 -12.41
C GLU A 85 3.94 3.95 -13.59
N MET A 86 3.77 2.64 -13.73
CA MET A 86 2.87 2.05 -14.73
C MET A 86 1.40 2.42 -14.49
N ALA A 87 0.99 2.60 -13.23
CA ALA A 87 -0.35 3.08 -12.89
C ALA A 87 -0.64 4.49 -13.44
N PHE A 88 0.40 5.30 -13.68
CA PHE A 88 0.25 6.57 -14.37
C PHE A 88 -0.16 6.38 -15.83
N PHE A 89 0.46 5.42 -16.53
CA PHE A 89 0.11 5.06 -17.90
C PHE A 89 -1.27 4.42 -18.00
N ASP A 90 -1.68 3.63 -17.00
CA ASP A 90 -2.99 2.98 -16.98
C ASP A 90 -4.14 4.00 -17.08
N LYS A 91 -3.99 5.18 -16.43
CA LYS A 91 -4.95 6.30 -16.56
C LYS A 91 -4.99 6.94 -17.95
N LEU A 92 -3.89 6.87 -18.71
CA LEU A 92 -3.83 7.34 -20.08
C LEU A 92 -4.50 6.34 -21.03
N TYR A 93 -4.34 5.04 -20.79
CA TYR A 93 -4.98 3.99 -21.57
C TYR A 93 -6.48 3.84 -21.28
N ALA A 94 -6.92 4.02 -20.04
CA ALA A 94 -8.34 3.96 -19.66
C ALA A 94 -9.22 5.10 -20.24
N ARG A 95 -8.61 6.08 -20.92
CA ARG A 95 -9.31 7.18 -21.63
C ARG A 95 -9.46 6.93 -23.13
N ARG A 96 -9.05 5.76 -23.63
CA ARG A 96 -9.39 5.26 -24.97
C ARG A 96 -10.50 4.22 -24.86
#